data_AF-A0A4Q3YVD3-F1
#
_entry.id   AF-A0A4Q3YVD3-F1
#
_cell.length_a   1.000
_cell.length_b   1.000
_cell.length_c   1.000
_cell.angle_alpha   90.00
_cell.angle_beta   90.00
_cell.angle_gamma   90.00
#
_symmetry.space_group_name_H-M   'P 1'
#
loop_
_entity.id
_entity.type
_entity.pdbx_description
1 polymer ?
#
loop_
_entity_poly.entity_id
_entity_poly.type
_entity_poly.pdbx_seq_one_letter_code
_entity_poly.pdbx_strand_id
1 'polypeptide(L)'
;MRQRILHPFRPSPGECRLLIAGVLLGGLGAVLAFVVVSQVADRGDLLRGWSLSDAWCAASGAIGGILSFYIGRRWLGRSGAVGAIRALCAVVWIGCLTALIAGTLILPGYGTMFGPMLFGTVILARPALFLAWSCGLILSHLLVREWRMERLRFAERAANWH
;
A
#
# COMPACT_ATOMS: atom_id res chain seq x y z
N MET A 1 23.59 -21.15 14.91
CA MET A 1 23.64 -19.66 14.86
C MET A 1 24.66 -19.05 13.88
N ARG A 2 25.46 -19.83 13.11
CA ARG A 2 26.65 -19.28 12.40
C ARG A 2 26.43 -18.78 10.96
N GLN A 3 25.28 -19.04 10.32
CA GLN A 3 25.05 -18.66 8.92
C GLN A 3 24.44 -17.27 8.71
N ARG A 4 23.98 -16.59 9.77
CA ARG A 4 23.39 -15.25 9.69
C ARG A 4 24.42 -14.11 9.52
N ILE A 5 25.70 -14.42 9.70
CA ILE A 5 26.79 -13.43 9.73
C ILE A 5 27.42 -13.25 8.33
N LEU A 6 27.22 -14.18 7.41
CA LEU A 6 27.94 -14.18 6.12
C LEU A 6 27.23 -13.41 4.98
N HIS A 7 25.94 -13.07 5.12
CA HIS A 7 25.20 -12.29 4.11
C HIS A 7 24.20 -11.29 4.74
N PRO A 8 24.65 -10.12 5.22
CA PRO A 8 23.77 -9.12 5.84
C PRO A 8 22.71 -8.52 4.89
N PHE A 9 22.87 -8.69 3.57
CA PHE A 9 22.03 -8.05 2.54
C PHE A 9 21.14 -9.00 1.73
N ARG A 10 21.05 -10.29 2.07
CA ARG A 10 20.13 -11.20 1.38
C ARG A 10 18.80 -11.27 2.14
N PRO A 11 17.75 -10.53 1.70
CA PRO A 11 16.44 -10.61 2.34
C PRO A 11 15.91 -12.04 2.24
N SER A 12 15.24 -12.49 3.30
CA SER A 12 14.55 -13.78 3.25
C SER A 12 13.43 -13.73 2.19
N PRO A 13 12.97 -14.88 1.65
CA PRO A 13 11.90 -14.90 0.67
C PRO A 13 10.65 -14.12 1.12
N GLY A 14 10.27 -14.25 2.40
CA GLY A 14 9.18 -13.49 3.00
C GLY A 14 9.46 -12.00 3.12
N GLU A 15 10.70 -11.59 3.40
CA GLU A 15 11.07 -10.17 3.43
C GLU A 15 10.99 -9.56 2.03
N CYS A 16 11.39 -10.30 1.00
CA CYS A 16 11.21 -9.91 -0.39
C CYS A 16 9.71 -9.75 -0.73
N ARG A 17 8.86 -10.68 -0.33
CA ARG A 17 7.39 -10.58 -0.51
C ARG A 17 6.78 -9.38 0.19
N LEU A 18 7.30 -9.03 1.38
CA LEU A 18 6.88 -7.84 2.11
C LEU A 18 7.27 -6.55 1.36
N LEU A 19 8.47 -6.50 0.78
CA LEU A 19 8.92 -5.39 -0.05
C LEU A 19 8.07 -5.27 -1.32
N ILE A 20 7.79 -6.39 -2.00
CA ILE A 20 6.92 -6.43 -3.19
C ILE A 20 5.52 -5.87 -2.85
N ALA A 21 4.94 -6.27 -1.72
CA ALA A 21 3.65 -5.73 -1.28
C ALA A 21 3.70 -4.21 -1.03
N GLY A 22 4.79 -3.70 -0.44
CA GLY A 22 5.01 -2.27 -0.27
C GLY A 22 5.14 -1.52 -1.60
N VAL A 23 5.93 -2.05 -2.54
CA VAL A 23 6.11 -1.46 -3.88
C VAL A 23 4.81 -1.47 -4.67
N LEU A 24 4.04 -2.56 -4.60
CA LEU A 24 2.72 -2.66 -5.24
C LEU A 24 1.76 -1.57 -4.74
N LEU A 25 1.68 -1.41 -3.41
CA LEU A 25 0.82 -0.40 -2.78
C LEU A 25 1.31 1.03 -3.04
N GLY A 26 2.63 1.24 -3.08
CA GLY A 26 3.21 2.50 -3.54
C GLY A 26 2.83 2.81 -4.99
N GLY A 27 3.02 1.86 -5.90
CA GLY A 27 2.65 2.02 -7.32
C GLY A 27 1.17 2.36 -7.51
N LEU A 28 0.28 1.62 -6.82
CA LEU A 28 -1.15 1.90 -6.85
C LEU A 28 -1.49 3.28 -6.25
N GLY A 29 -0.84 3.66 -5.15
CA GLY A 29 -1.00 4.98 -4.54
C GLY A 29 -0.57 6.10 -5.49
N ALA A 30 0.53 5.92 -6.23
CA ALA A 30 1.01 6.87 -7.24
C ALA A 30 0.00 7.04 -8.39
N VAL A 31 -0.51 5.93 -8.92
CA VAL A 31 -1.53 5.94 -9.99
C VAL A 31 -2.80 6.64 -9.51
N LEU A 32 -3.28 6.32 -8.31
CA LEU A 32 -4.46 6.96 -7.74
C LEU A 32 -4.26 8.46 -7.57
N ALA A 33 -3.15 8.90 -6.96
CA ALA A 33 -2.87 10.32 -6.77
C ALA A 33 -2.80 11.07 -8.11
N PHE A 34 -2.13 10.49 -9.11
CA PHE A 34 -2.08 11.06 -10.46
C PHE A 34 -3.48 11.18 -11.08
N VAL A 35 -4.31 10.12 -11.00
CA VAL A 35 -5.67 10.17 -11.55
C VAL A 35 -6.53 11.21 -10.82
N VAL A 36 -6.48 11.26 -9.49
CA VAL A 36 -7.23 12.26 -8.70
C VAL A 36 -6.88 13.68 -9.16
N VAL A 37 -5.59 13.99 -9.26
CA VAL A 37 -5.13 15.33 -9.66
C VAL A 37 -5.50 15.63 -11.11
N SER A 38 -5.40 14.65 -12.01
CA SER A 38 -5.79 14.83 -13.42
C SER A 38 -7.29 15.15 -13.59
N GLN A 39 -8.14 14.60 -12.71
CA GLN A 39 -9.58 14.89 -12.71
C GLN A 39 -9.87 16.28 -12.17
N VAL A 40 -9.24 16.67 -11.06
CA VAL A 40 -9.46 18.00 -10.44
C VAL A 40 -8.97 19.13 -11.35
N ALA A 41 -7.94 18.89 -12.15
CA ALA A 41 -7.43 19.87 -13.12
C ALA A 41 -8.37 20.08 -14.33
N ASP A 42 -9.53 19.42 -14.39
CA ASP A 42 -10.53 19.45 -15.47
C ASP A 42 -9.95 19.14 -16.86
N ARG A 43 -8.85 18.38 -16.87
CA ARG A 43 -7.98 18.29 -18.05
C ARG A 43 -8.17 17.08 -18.93
N GLY A 44 -8.96 16.07 -18.56
CA GLY A 44 -9.42 14.94 -19.39
C GLY A 44 -8.35 14.02 -20.03
N ASP A 45 -7.25 14.59 -20.47
CA ASP A 45 -6.13 14.02 -21.20
C ASP A 45 -5.03 13.58 -20.23
N LEU A 46 -4.91 12.26 -20.11
CA LEU A 46 -3.78 11.59 -19.46
C LEU A 46 -2.46 11.79 -20.24
N LEU A 47 -2.53 12.33 -21.47
CA LEU A 47 -1.43 12.51 -22.42
C LEU A 47 -0.88 13.95 -22.47
N ARG A 48 -1.31 14.85 -21.57
CA ARG A 48 -0.71 16.19 -21.48
C ARG A 48 0.77 16.12 -21.11
N GLY A 49 1.52 17.16 -21.48
CA GLY A 49 2.94 17.28 -21.11
C GLY A 49 3.13 17.10 -19.60
N TRP A 50 3.98 16.14 -19.22
CA TRP A 50 4.30 15.84 -17.83
C TRP A 50 4.90 17.06 -17.15
N SER A 51 4.22 17.58 -16.11
CA SER A 51 4.77 18.65 -15.30
C SER A 51 5.50 18.11 -14.07
N LEU A 52 6.34 18.95 -13.45
CA LEU A 52 6.95 18.64 -12.16
C LEU A 52 5.90 18.42 -11.05
N SER A 53 4.75 19.10 -11.13
CA SER A 53 3.65 18.90 -10.18
C SER A 53 3.03 17.52 -10.32
N ASP A 54 2.89 17.00 -11.54
CA ASP A 54 2.35 15.66 -11.79
C ASP A 54 3.29 14.58 -11.20
N ALA A 55 4.60 14.76 -11.38
CA ALA A 55 5.62 13.88 -10.79
C ALA A 55 5.59 13.93 -9.25
N TRP A 56 5.45 15.13 -8.65
CA TRP A 56 5.33 15.27 -7.21
C TRP A 56 4.06 14.63 -6.66
N CYS A 57 2.93 14.75 -7.37
CA CYS A 57 1.68 14.10 -6.98
C CYS A 57 1.79 12.58 -7.01
N ALA A 58 2.38 12.02 -8.06
CA ALA A 58 2.65 10.59 -8.15
C ALA A 58 3.60 10.11 -7.03
N ALA A 59 4.68 10.85 -6.76
CA ALA A 59 5.62 10.54 -5.69
C ALA A 59 4.95 10.59 -4.31
N SER A 60 4.13 11.60 -4.04
CA SER A 60 3.35 11.73 -2.82
C SER A 60 2.38 10.56 -2.63
N GLY A 61 1.71 10.13 -3.72
CA GLY A 61 0.88 8.93 -3.75
C GLY A 61 1.67 7.66 -3.44
N ALA A 62 2.87 7.51 -4.01
CA ALA A 62 3.74 6.36 -3.73
C ALA A 62 4.16 6.30 -2.26
N ILE A 63 4.60 7.42 -1.71
CA ILE A 63 4.99 7.54 -0.30
C ILE A 63 3.78 7.23 0.60
N GLY A 64 2.62 7.80 0.29
CA GLY A 64 1.37 7.52 1.00
C GLY A 64 1.00 6.04 1.01
N GLY A 65 1.10 5.37 -0.14
CA GLY A 65 0.80 3.94 -0.29
C GLY A 65 1.76 3.06 0.51
N ILE A 66 3.07 3.33 0.43
CA ILE A 66 4.10 2.59 1.17
C ILE A 66 3.94 2.79 2.69
N LEU A 67 3.77 4.03 3.16
CA LEU A 67 3.64 4.33 4.58
C LEU A 67 2.35 3.76 5.16
N SER A 68 1.23 3.88 4.45
CA SER A 68 -0.05 3.33 4.88
C SER A 68 -0.04 1.81 4.90
N PHE A 69 0.63 1.17 3.94
CA PHE A 69 0.89 -0.26 4.00
C PHE A 69 1.74 -0.62 5.24
N TYR A 70 2.83 0.11 5.50
CA TYR A 70 3.70 -0.15 6.65
C TYR A 70 2.94 -0.05 7.99
N ILE A 71 2.07 0.95 8.14
CA ILE A 71 1.21 1.13 9.33
C ILE A 71 0.10 0.07 9.37
N GLY A 72 -0.51 -0.22 8.22
CA GLY A 72 -1.67 -1.11 8.05
C GLY A 72 -1.34 -2.59 8.05
N ARG A 73 -0.08 -3.00 7.84
CA ARG A 73 0.36 -4.41 7.70
C ARG A 73 -0.05 -5.31 8.85
N ARG A 74 -0.31 -4.75 10.04
CA ARG A 74 -0.79 -5.50 11.22
C ARG A 74 -2.20 -6.09 11.02
N TRP A 75 -2.99 -5.51 10.11
CA TRP A 75 -4.33 -5.98 9.74
C TRP A 75 -4.29 -7.06 8.66
N LEU A 76 -3.15 -7.20 7.97
CA LEU A 76 -2.95 -8.11 6.85
C LEU A 76 -2.26 -9.42 7.27
N GLY A 77 -2.50 -10.47 6.48
CA GLY A 77 -1.82 -11.76 6.59
C GLY A 77 -2.32 -12.71 7.68
N ARG A 78 -3.50 -12.45 8.26
CA ARG A 78 -4.17 -13.41 9.17
C ARG A 78 -4.93 -14.45 8.36
N SER A 79 -4.88 -15.71 8.77
CA SER A 79 -5.66 -16.80 8.17
C SER A 79 -7.10 -16.85 8.65
N GLY A 80 -7.98 -17.49 7.87
CA GLY A 80 -9.38 -17.75 8.22
C GLY A 80 -10.35 -16.60 7.88
N ALA A 81 -11.63 -16.79 8.21
CA ALA A 81 -12.71 -15.84 7.92
C ALA A 81 -12.48 -14.45 8.56
N VAL A 82 -11.95 -14.43 9.80
CA VAL A 82 -11.56 -13.18 10.48
C VAL A 82 -10.45 -12.45 9.71
N GLY A 83 -9.54 -13.19 9.08
CA GLY A 83 -8.49 -12.62 8.22
C GLY A 83 -9.06 -11.95 6.97
N ALA A 84 -10.05 -12.58 6.33
CA ALA A 84 -10.73 -12.03 5.16
C ALA A 84 -11.51 -10.75 5.49
N ILE A 85 -12.29 -10.75 6.58
CA ILE A 85 -13.03 -9.55 7.03
C ILE A 85 -12.04 -8.40 7.33
N ARG A 86 -10.93 -8.70 8.02
CA ARG A 86 -9.91 -7.68 8.29
C ARG A 86 -9.22 -7.18 7.02
N ALA A 87 -9.07 -8.02 6.00
CA ALA A 87 -8.56 -7.59 4.70
C ALA A 87 -9.52 -6.61 4.02
N LEU A 88 -10.84 -6.88 4.07
CA LEU A 88 -11.86 -5.96 3.56
C LEU A 88 -11.85 -4.62 4.31
N CYS A 89 -11.80 -4.65 5.65
CA CYS A 89 -11.66 -3.42 6.43
C CYS A 89 -10.34 -2.68 6.12
N ALA A 90 -9.27 -3.42 5.82
CA ALA A 90 -8.00 -2.83 5.44
C ALA A 90 -8.05 -2.12 4.08
N VAL A 91 -8.92 -2.53 3.16
CA VAL A 91 -9.14 -1.82 1.87
C VAL A 91 -9.49 -0.36 2.11
N VAL A 92 -10.50 -0.15 2.95
CA VAL A 92 -10.98 1.20 3.29
C VAL A 92 -9.97 1.91 4.18
N TRP A 93 -9.49 1.26 5.25
CA TRP A 93 -8.58 1.89 6.21
C TRP A 93 -7.24 2.32 5.59
N ILE A 94 -6.58 1.42 4.85
CA ILE A 94 -5.30 1.73 4.18
C ILE A 94 -5.52 2.73 3.05
N GLY A 95 -6.67 2.66 2.34
CA GLY A 95 -7.05 3.66 1.35
C GLY A 95 -7.17 5.06 1.94
N CYS A 96 -7.92 5.21 3.03
CA CYS A 96 -8.07 6.48 3.74
C CYS A 96 -6.73 7.02 4.25
N LEU A 97 -5.88 6.17 4.85
CA LEU A 97 -4.54 6.58 5.28
C LEU A 97 -3.66 7.01 4.10
N THR A 98 -3.74 6.30 2.97
CA THR A 98 -2.97 6.62 1.76
C THR A 98 -3.37 7.99 1.25
N ALA A 99 -4.68 8.23 1.14
CA ALA A 99 -5.24 9.50 0.71
C ALA A 99 -4.91 10.64 1.68
N LEU A 100 -4.94 10.39 2.99
CA LEU A 100 -4.56 11.35 4.02
C LEU A 100 -3.09 11.76 3.89
N ILE A 101 -2.16 10.79 3.83
CA ILE A 101 -0.72 11.06 3.74
C ILE A 101 -0.39 11.72 2.41
N ALA A 102 -0.86 11.15 1.29
CA ALA A 102 -0.60 11.70 -0.03
C ALA A 102 -1.19 13.11 -0.18
N GLY A 103 -2.42 13.33 0.28
CA GLY A 103 -3.06 14.64 0.28
C GLY A 103 -2.25 15.66 1.08
N THR A 104 -1.80 15.30 2.29
CA THR A 104 -0.96 16.16 3.14
C THR A 104 0.34 16.56 2.46
N LEU A 105 0.97 15.63 1.72
CA LEU A 105 2.22 15.90 0.99
C LEU A 105 2.01 16.75 -0.26
N ILE A 106 0.87 16.60 -0.94
CA ILE A 106 0.51 17.41 -2.11
C ILE A 106 0.18 18.84 -1.69
N LEU A 107 -0.71 19.01 -0.71
CA LEU A 107 -1.13 20.29 -0.15
C LEU A 107 -1.06 20.25 1.39
N PRO A 108 0.01 20.75 2.00
CA PRO A 108 0.09 20.86 3.45
C PRO A 108 -1.07 21.69 4.02
N GLY A 109 -1.68 21.22 5.11
CA GLY A 109 -2.82 21.86 5.77
C GLY A 109 -4.18 21.51 5.17
N TYR A 110 -4.37 21.71 3.86
CA TYR A 110 -5.66 21.46 3.19
C TYR A 110 -5.86 20.00 2.77
N GLY A 111 -4.79 19.34 2.34
CA GLY A 111 -4.86 17.99 1.77
C GLY A 111 -5.21 16.89 2.79
N THR A 112 -5.14 17.17 4.08
CA THR A 112 -5.57 16.24 5.14
C THR A 112 -7.07 15.97 5.11
N MET A 113 -7.88 17.00 4.83
CA MET A 113 -9.34 16.90 4.71
C MET A 113 -9.73 16.51 3.28
N PHE A 114 -9.13 17.15 2.28
CA PHE A 114 -9.47 16.93 0.89
C PHE A 114 -9.05 15.56 0.38
N GLY A 115 -7.92 15.01 0.83
CA GLY A 115 -7.40 13.73 0.35
C GLY A 115 -8.40 12.58 0.51
N PRO A 116 -8.83 12.25 1.75
CA PRO A 116 -9.81 11.18 1.98
C PRO A 116 -11.17 11.43 1.30
N MET A 117 -11.63 12.68 1.24
CA MET A 117 -12.86 13.05 0.55
C MET A 117 -12.76 12.79 -0.96
N LEU A 118 -11.68 13.25 -1.60
CA LEU A 118 -11.42 13.04 -3.02
C LEU A 118 -11.22 11.56 -3.35
N PHE A 119 -10.59 10.79 -2.46
CA PHE A 119 -10.49 9.34 -2.63
C PHE A 119 -11.87 8.68 -2.67
N GLY A 120 -12.78 9.08 -1.78
CA GLY A 120 -14.17 8.62 -1.77
C GLY A 120 -14.92 8.97 -3.06
N THR A 121 -14.81 10.21 -3.55
CA THR A 121 -15.47 10.63 -4.79
C THR A 121 -14.90 9.92 -6.01
N VAL A 122 -13.58 9.72 -6.08
CA VAL A 122 -12.90 9.02 -7.18
C VAL A 122 -13.30 7.55 -7.24
N ILE A 123 -13.44 6.88 -6.09
CA ILE A 123 -13.93 5.50 -6.03
C ILE A 123 -15.35 5.39 -6.60
N LEU A 124 -16.24 6.32 -6.23
CA LEU A 124 -17.60 6.35 -6.73
C LEU A 124 -17.66 6.66 -8.24
N ALA A 125 -16.81 7.58 -8.71
CA ALA A 125 -16.74 7.96 -10.11
C ALA A 125 -16.05 6.91 -11.00
N ARG A 126 -15.09 6.14 -10.45
CA ARG A 126 -14.26 5.18 -11.19
C ARG A 126 -14.13 3.85 -10.42
N PRO A 127 -15.16 2.99 -10.47
CA PRO A 127 -15.17 1.71 -9.75
C PRO A 127 -14.01 0.78 -10.16
N ALA A 128 -13.51 0.89 -11.40
CA ALA A 128 -12.34 0.14 -11.86
C ALA A 128 -11.08 0.41 -11.01
N LEU A 129 -10.85 1.66 -10.57
CA LEU A 129 -9.71 2.00 -9.72
C LEU A 129 -9.86 1.41 -8.32
N PHE A 130 -11.08 1.40 -7.80
CA PHE A 130 -11.38 0.76 -6.52
C PHE A 130 -11.14 -0.74 -6.56
N LEU A 131 -11.51 -1.41 -7.66
CA LEU A 131 -11.24 -2.83 -7.86
C LEU A 131 -9.73 -3.09 -7.96
N ALA A 132 -8.98 -2.29 -8.71
CA ALA A 132 -7.53 -2.40 -8.81
C ALA A 132 -6.85 -2.22 -7.44
N TRP A 133 -7.26 -1.21 -6.67
CA TRP A 133 -6.80 -0.97 -5.30
C TRP A 133 -7.10 -2.16 -4.38
N SER A 134 -8.34 -2.65 -4.41
CA SER A 134 -8.79 -3.78 -3.60
C SER A 134 -8.02 -5.06 -3.95
N CYS A 135 -7.81 -5.33 -5.24
CA CYS A 135 -7.02 -6.46 -5.71
C CYS A 135 -5.57 -6.37 -5.22
N GLY A 136 -4.95 -5.20 -5.31
CA GLY A 136 -3.59 -4.97 -4.80
C GLY A 136 -3.47 -5.23 -3.29
N LEU A 137 -4.48 -4.84 -2.52
CA LEU A 137 -4.53 -5.10 -1.08
C LEU A 137 -4.80 -6.56 -0.73
N ILE A 138 -5.64 -7.25 -1.50
CA ILE A 138 -5.84 -8.70 -1.36
C ILE A 138 -4.54 -9.45 -1.68
N LEU A 139 -3.86 -9.09 -2.76
CA LEU A 139 -2.56 -9.66 -3.09
C LEU A 139 -1.52 -9.40 -1.99
N SER A 140 -1.48 -8.16 -1.48
CA SER A 140 -0.64 -7.80 -0.34
C SER A 140 -0.99 -8.58 0.92
N HIS A 141 -2.28 -8.87 1.16
CA HIS A 141 -2.71 -9.71 2.26
C HIS A 141 -2.11 -11.12 2.15
N LEU A 142 -2.12 -11.71 0.95
CA LEU A 142 -1.53 -13.03 0.71
C LEU A 142 -0.01 -13.02 0.89
N LEU A 143 0.69 -12.01 0.35
CA LEU A 143 2.14 -11.87 0.52
C LEU A 143 2.55 -11.70 1.99
N VAL A 144 1.81 -10.89 2.75
CA VAL A 144 2.05 -10.71 4.20
C VAL A 144 1.74 -11.99 4.97
N ARG A 145 0.73 -12.77 4.55
CA ARG A 145 0.42 -14.07 5.16
C ARG A 145 1.61 -15.01 5.06
N GLU A 146 2.21 -15.12 3.89
CA GLU A 146 3.35 -16.00 3.69
C GLU A 146 4.58 -15.56 4.50
N TRP A 147 4.85 -14.25 4.57
CA TRP A 147 5.89 -13.71 5.44
C TRP A 147 5.67 -14.05 6.92
N ARG A 148 4.42 -13.98 7.39
CA ARG A 148 4.06 -14.36 8.78
C ARG A 148 4.28 -15.86 9.02
N MET A 149 3.88 -16.72 8.08
CA MET A 149 4.08 -18.16 8.20
C MET A 149 5.57 -18.53 8.24
N GLU A 150 6.40 -17.85 7.45
CA GLU A 150 7.85 -18.05 7.48
C GLU A 150 8.44 -17.69 8.86
N ARG A 151 8.00 -16.57 9.45
CA ARG A 151 8.41 -16.15 10.81
C ARG A 151 8.01 -17.18 11.87
N LEU A 152 6.80 -17.74 11.78
CA LEU A 152 6.34 -18.78 12.71
C LEU A 152 7.18 -20.07 12.60
N ARG A 153 7.44 -20.54 11.38
CA ARG A 153 8.30 -21.72 11.13
C ARG A 153 9.73 -21.55 11.63
N PHE A 154 10.25 -20.31 11.67
CA PHE A 154 11.56 -20.04 12.26
C PHE A 154 11.51 -20.07 13.78
N ALA A 155 10.44 -19.56 14.40
CA ALA A 155 10.25 -19.62 15.84
C ALA A 155 10.08 -21.07 16.35
N GLU A 156 9.25 -21.87 15.68
CA GLU A 156 9.06 -23.30 15.98
C GLU A 156 10.37 -24.08 15.86
N ARG A 157 11.13 -23.85 14.79
CA ARG A 157 12.45 -24.46 14.63
C ARG A 157 13.36 -24.10 15.79
N ALA A 158 13.42 -22.83 16.20
CA ALA A 158 14.26 -22.40 17.32
C ALA A 158 13.84 -23.03 18.66
N ALA A 159 12.54 -23.24 18.89
CA ALA A 159 12.03 -23.87 20.10
C ALA A 159 12.39 -25.36 20.21
N ASN A 160 12.42 -26.09 19.08
CA ASN A 160 12.75 -27.53 19.06
C ASN A 160 14.25 -27.86 19.25
N TRP A 161 15.12 -26.85 19.38
CA TRP A 161 16.56 -27.04 19.68
C TRP A 161 16.89 -26.85 21.18
N HIS A 162 15.87 -26.60 22.01
CA HIS A 162 15.96 -26.51 23.47
C HIS A 162 15.24 -27.69 24.11
#